data_AF-X1QLM4-F1
#
_entry.id   AF-X1QLM4-F1
#
_cell.length_a   1.000
_cell.length_b   1.000
_cell.length_c   1.000
_cell.angle_alpha   90.00
_cell.angle_beta   90.00
_cell.angle_gamma   90.00
#
_symmetry.space_group_name_H-M   'P 1'
#
loop_
_entity.id
_entity.type
_entity.pdbx_description
1 polymer ?
#
loop_
_entity_poly.entity_id
_entity_poly.type
_entity_poly.pdbx_seq_one_letter_code
_entity_poly.pdbx_strand_id
1 'polypeptide(L)'
;MTEPDTIEYKGEVVGKILGCEIRVVTTADGKKHFESACLSKKARDDLAAVFEEEAILRVTPKAFLEEEIPGLVKPAPKLVPDLPVSKLNPTES
;
A
#
# COMPACT_ATOMS: atom_id res chain seq x y z
N MET A 1 26.10 -6.95 10.63
CA MET A 1 25.12 -8.05 10.69
C MET A 1 23.76 -7.38 10.70
N THR A 2 22.98 -7.53 9.63
CA THR A 2 21.61 -6.99 9.56
C THR A 2 20.73 -7.93 10.35
N GLU A 3 20.12 -7.46 11.43
CA GLU A 3 19.13 -8.23 12.18
C GLU A 3 17.93 -8.53 11.27
N PRO A 4 17.28 -9.70 11.39
CA PRO A 4 16.12 -10.02 10.55
C PRO A 4 14.94 -9.09 10.90
N ASP A 5 14.32 -8.52 9.87
CA ASP A 5 13.17 -7.60 10.00
C ASP A 5 11.91 -8.29 10.58
N THR A 6 11.93 -9.61 10.72
CA THR A 6 10.82 -10.43 11.19
C THR A 6 11.33 -11.64 11.95
N ILE A 7 10.73 -11.95 13.10
CA ILE A 7 11.03 -13.14 13.91
C ILE A 7 9.75 -13.96 14.11
N GLU A 8 9.86 -15.28 13.99
CA GLU A 8 8.80 -16.18 14.42
C GLU A 8 8.90 -16.37 15.93
N TYR A 9 7.87 -15.93 16.66
CA TYR A 9 7.79 -16.12 18.11
C TYR A 9 6.54 -16.91 18.45
N LYS A 10 6.72 -18.12 18.98
CA LYS A 10 5.62 -19.03 19.39
C LYS A 10 4.60 -19.33 18.27
N GLY A 11 5.05 -19.36 17.02
CA GLY A 11 4.19 -19.59 15.85
C GLY A 11 3.47 -18.33 15.33
N GLU A 12 3.75 -17.17 15.90
CA GLU A 12 3.25 -15.87 15.45
C GLU A 12 4.36 -15.10 14.73
N VAL A 13 4.01 -14.47 13.60
CA VAL A 13 4.91 -13.59 12.86
C VAL A 13 4.95 -12.25 13.58
N VAL A 14 6.13 -11.88 14.09
CA VAL A 14 6.35 -10.61 14.78
C VAL A 14 7.26 -9.73 13.92
N GLY A 15 6.79 -8.52 13.62
CA GLY A 15 7.50 -7.54 12.81
C GLY A 15 7.70 -6.23 13.55
N LYS A 16 8.75 -5.48 13.21
CA LYS A 16 8.98 -4.12 13.71
C LYS A 16 8.77 -3.12 12.57
N ILE A 17 7.88 -2.16 12.76
CA ILE A 17 7.57 -1.13 11.76
C ILE A 17 7.25 0.20 12.46
N LEU A 18 7.77 1.31 11.94
CA LEU A 18 7.51 2.68 12.44
C LEU A 18 7.72 2.86 13.96
N GLY A 19 8.65 2.11 14.57
CA GLY A 19 8.88 2.16 16.02
C GLY A 19 7.82 1.42 16.84
N CYS A 20 7.09 0.49 16.23
CA CYS A 20 6.15 -0.42 16.84
C CYS A 20 6.56 -1.87 16.58
N GLU A 21 6.42 -2.72 17.59
CA GLU A 21 6.43 -4.18 17.44
C GLU A 21 4.99 -4.65 17.24
N ILE A 22 4.73 -5.37 16.16
CA ILE A 22 3.39 -5.84 15.77
C ILE A 22 3.37 -7.36 15.80
N ARG A 23 2.28 -7.91 16.33
CA ARG A 23 1.96 -9.34 16.30
C ARG A 23 0.56 -9.56 15.75
N VAL A 24 0.35 -10.71 15.11
CA VAL A 24 -0.98 -11.18 14.74
C VAL A 24 -1.46 -12.13 15.81
N VAL A 25 -2.59 -11.81 16.43
CA VAL A 25 -3.24 -12.65 17.44
C VAL A 25 -4.56 -13.18 16.91
N THR A 26 -4.95 -14.35 17.37
CA THR A 26 -6.24 -14.98 17.03
C THR A 26 -7.17 -14.92 18.23
N THR A 27 -8.36 -14.36 18.03
CA THR A 27 -9.40 -14.27 19.06
C THR A 27 -10.08 -15.63 19.31
N ALA A 28 -10.84 -15.74 20.41
CA ALA A 28 -11.58 -16.97 20.73
C ALA A 28 -12.61 -17.37 19.67
N ASP A 29 -13.13 -16.40 18.90
CA ASP A 29 -14.00 -16.60 17.74
C ASP A 29 -13.25 -16.87 16.42
N GLY A 30 -11.93 -17.04 16.48
CA GLY A 30 -11.09 -17.41 15.33
C GLY A 30 -10.72 -16.26 14.39
N LYS A 31 -11.10 -15.02 14.71
CA LYS A 31 -10.71 -13.84 13.92
C LYS A 31 -9.27 -13.46 14.22
N LYS A 32 -8.57 -12.92 13.24
CA LYS A 32 -7.21 -12.41 13.39
C LYS A 32 -7.23 -10.89 13.46
N HIS A 33 -6.50 -10.31 14.40
CA HIS A 33 -6.24 -8.87 14.45
C HIS A 33 -4.77 -8.60 14.76
N PHE A 34 -4.33 -7.39 14.42
CA PHE A 34 -3.00 -6.90 14.76
C PHE A 34 -3.03 -6.30 16.17
N GLU A 35 -2.07 -6.71 17.01
CA GLU A 35 -1.73 -6.01 18.24
C GLU A 35 -0.38 -5.34 18.07
N SER A 36 -0.23 -4.13 18.62
CA SER A 36 1.02 -3.37 18.52
C SER A 36 1.49 -2.82 19.87
N ALA A 37 2.80 -2.89 20.10
CA ALA A 37 3.50 -2.25 21.19
C ALA A 37 4.45 -1.19 20.61
N CYS A 38 4.11 0.09 20.80
CA CYS A 38 4.81 1.20 20.18
C CYS A 38 5.62 2.03 21.19
N LEU A 39 6.79 2.50 20.75
CA LEU A 39 7.75 3.26 21.58
C LEU A 39 7.27 4.67 21.94
N SER A 40 6.32 5.25 21.19
CA SER A 40 5.80 6.60 21.45
C SER A 40 4.38 6.79 20.95
N LYS A 41 3.72 7.89 21.38
CA LYS A 41 2.42 8.28 20.83
C LYS A 41 2.51 8.55 19.33
N LYS A 42 3.54 9.28 18.88
CA LYS A 42 3.76 9.56 17.47
C LYS A 42 3.86 8.27 16.64
N ALA A 43 4.61 7.28 17.12
CA ALA A 43 4.71 5.98 16.44
C ALA A 43 3.36 5.27 16.31
N ARG A 44 2.51 5.34 17.34
CA ARG A 44 1.13 4.80 17.27
C ARG A 44 0.27 5.55 16.26
N ASP A 45 0.32 6.87 16.30
CA ASP A 45 -0.49 7.74 15.44
C ASP A 45 -0.09 7.52 13.96
N ASP A 46 1.22 7.43 13.67
CA ASP A 46 1.74 7.12 12.32
C ASP A 46 1.35 5.70 11.88
N LEU A 47 1.45 4.69 12.76
CA LEU A 47 1.03 3.32 12.44
C LEU A 47 -0.47 3.21 12.16
N ALA A 48 -1.30 3.93 12.92
CA ALA A 48 -2.75 3.97 12.72
C ALA A 48 -3.10 4.57 11.36
N ALA A 49 -2.46 5.68 10.99
CA ALA A 49 -2.66 6.32 9.69
C ALA A 49 -2.35 5.34 8.53
N VAL A 50 -1.28 4.55 8.62
CA VAL A 50 -0.97 3.53 7.61
C VAL A 50 -2.08 2.47 7.51
N PHE A 51 -2.61 1.98 8.63
CA PHE A 51 -3.70 1.00 8.57
C PHE A 51 -4.97 1.58 7.95
N GLU A 52 -5.28 2.85 8.20
CA GLU A 52 -6.41 3.55 7.58
C GLU A 52 -6.22 3.72 6.07
N GLU A 53 -5.04 4.16 5.64
CA GLU A 53 -4.69 4.29 4.22
C GLU A 53 -4.73 2.94 3.50
N GLU A 54 -4.14 1.91 4.10
CA GLU A 54 -4.14 0.55 3.54
C GLU A 54 -5.55 -0.04 3.47
N ALA A 55 -6.43 0.27 4.42
CA ALA A 55 -7.83 -0.13 4.34
C ALA A 55 -8.53 0.49 3.12
N ILE A 56 -8.24 1.76 2.80
CA ILE A 56 -8.78 2.42 1.61
C ILE A 56 -8.20 1.82 0.33
N LEU A 57 -6.87 1.68 0.25
CA LEU A 57 -6.19 1.17 -0.94
C LEU A 57 -6.58 -0.27 -1.27
N ARG A 58 -6.75 -1.11 -0.24
CA ARG A 58 -7.08 -2.54 -0.38
C ARG A 58 -8.57 -2.84 -0.51
N VAL A 59 -9.45 -1.85 -0.37
CA VAL A 59 -10.87 -1.97 -0.75
C VAL A 59 -11.01 -2.10 -2.27
N THR A 60 -9.98 -1.79 -3.07
CA THR A 60 -9.96 -2.14 -4.49
C THR A 60 -9.74 -3.66 -4.60
N PRO A 61 -10.76 -4.46 -4.93
CA PRO A 61 -10.56 -5.90 -5.08
C PRO A 61 -9.60 -6.13 -6.24
N LYS A 62 -8.54 -6.92 -6.04
CA LYS A 62 -7.68 -7.40 -7.14
C LYS A 62 -8.43 -8.30 -8.14
N ALA A 63 -9.74 -8.47 -7.97
CA ALA A 63 -10.59 -9.48 -8.62
C ALA A 63 -10.93 -9.22 -10.10
N PHE A 64 -10.24 -8.32 -10.81
CA PHE A 64 -10.57 -8.00 -12.21
C PHE A 64 -9.40 -8.10 -13.19
N LEU A 65 -8.34 -8.84 -12.87
CA LEU A 65 -7.20 -9.00 -13.80
C LEU A 65 -6.76 -10.45 -14.00
N GLU A 66 -7.65 -11.43 -13.80
CA GLU A 66 -7.38 -12.85 -14.13
C GLU A 66 -8.48 -13.52 -14.97
N GLU A 67 -9.33 -12.75 -15.66
CA GLU A 67 -9.95 -13.26 -16.88
C GLU A 67 -9.17 -12.70 -18.07
N GLU A 68 -8.25 -13.52 -18.60
CA GLU A 68 -7.83 -13.37 -19.99
C GLU A 68 -9.09 -13.51 -20.85
N ILE A 69 -9.74 -12.39 -21.18
CA ILE A 69 -10.79 -12.36 -22.18
C ILE A 69 -10.14 -12.82 -23.50
N PRO A 70 -10.47 -14.00 -24.06
CA PRO A 70 -9.89 -14.43 -25.31
C PRO A 70 -10.42 -13.48 -26.39
N GLY A 71 -9.58 -12.52 -26.83
CA GLY A 71 -9.91 -11.57 -27.88
C GLY A 71 -9.79 -10.08 -27.55
N LEU A 72 -9.39 -9.67 -26.33
CA LEU A 72 -9.09 -8.25 -26.08
C LEU A 72 -7.72 -7.88 -26.67
N VAL A 73 -7.71 -7.50 -27.94
CA VAL A 73 -6.56 -6.83 -28.57
C VAL A 73 -6.30 -5.55 -27.75
N LYS A 74 -5.18 -5.51 -27.01
CA LYS A 74 -4.72 -4.27 -26.38
C LYS A 74 -4.52 -3.25 -27.50
N PRO A 75 -5.26 -2.12 -27.56
CA PRO A 75 -4.89 -1.07 -28.50
C PRO A 75 -3.51 -0.57 -28.09
N ALA A 76 -2.56 -0.59 -29.02
CA ALA A 76 -1.23 -0.03 -28.83
C ALA A 76 -1.35 1.41 -28.28
N PRO A 77 -0.41 1.87 -27.43
CA PRO A 77 -0.42 3.24 -26.97
C PRO A 77 -0.46 4.15 -28.19
N LYS A 78 -1.51 4.97 -28.30
CA LYS A 78 -1.54 6.03 -29.31
C LYS A 78 -0.36 6.95 -28.97
N LEU A 79 0.69 6.90 -29.79
CA LEU A 79 1.68 7.96 -29.84
C LEU A 79 0.89 9.25 -30.02
N VAL A 80 0.85 10.08 -28.98
CA VAL A 80 0.29 11.42 -29.08
C VAL A 80 1.08 12.14 -30.17
N PRO A 81 0.46 12.61 -31.26
CA PRO A 81 1.16 13.49 -32.19
C PRO A 81 1.50 14.78 -31.44
N ASP A 82 2.75 15.22 -31.55
CA ASP A 82 3.29 16.45 -31.00
C ASP A 82 2.24 17.58 -30.92
N LEU A 83 2.03 18.07 -29.70
CA LEU A 83 1.34 19.33 -29.47
C LEU A 83 2.09 20.43 -30.23
N PRO A 84 1.47 21.17 -31.16
CA PRO A 84 2.10 22.35 -31.71
C PRO A 84 2.18 23.42 -30.62
N VAL A 85 3.36 23.55 -30.01
CA VAL A 85 3.75 24.74 -29.24
C VAL A 85 3.86 25.89 -30.23
N SER A 86 2.77 26.64 -30.43
CA SER A 86 2.86 27.98 -31.01
C SER A 86 1.58 28.78 -30.78
N LYS A 87 1.81 29.96 -30.15
CA LYS A 87 0.95 31.14 -30.00
C LYS A 87 0.21 31.32 -28.67
N LEU A 88 0.99 31.52 -27.62
CA LEU A 88 0.68 32.56 -26.61
C LEU A 88 1.57 33.76 -26.93
N ASN A 89 0.94 34.90 -27.22
CA ASN A 89 1.58 36.15 -27.63
C ASN A 89 2.50 36.73 -26.51
N PRO A 90 3.56 37.47 -26.88
CA PRO A 90 4.22 38.44 -25.98
C PRO A 90 3.29 39.67 -25.84
N THR A 91 3.25 40.46 -24.77
CA THR A 91 4.36 41.06 -24.03
C THR A 91 3.75 41.76 -22.80
N GLU A 92 4.36 41.59 -21.62
CA GLU A 92 4.45 42.66 -20.62
C GLU A 92 5.59 43.60 -21.05
N SER A 93 5.29 44.86 -21.33
CA SER A 93 6.08 46.09 -21.08
C SER A 93 5.54 47.25 -21.90
#